data_AF-A0AAE6KQ86-F1
#
_entry.id   AF-A0AAE6KQ86-F1
#
_cell.length_a   1.000
_cell.length_b   1.000
_cell.length_c   1.000
_cell.angle_alpha   90.00
_cell.angle_beta   90.00
_cell.angle_gamma   90.00
#
_symmetry.space_group_name_H-M   'P 1'
#
loop_
_entity.id
_entity.type
_entity.pdbx_description
1 polymer ?
#
loop_
_entity_poly.entity_id
_entity_poly.type
_entity_poly.pdbx_seq_one_letter_code
_entity_poly.pdbx_strand_id
1 'polypeptide(L)' 'MPALREYERLTGFRETNINAVLHHRLILFGPPCTTCGKPLRTPQARYCAACGALRQPAPS' A
#
# COMPACT_ATOMS: atom_id res chain seq x y z
N MET A 1 17.66 -2.41 -12.89
CA MET A 1 17.05 -1.19 -12.31
C MET A 1 17.28 -1.14 -10.81
N PRO A 2 17.45 0.03 -10.18
CA PRO A 2 17.68 0.15 -8.72
C PRO A 2 16.61 -0.54 -7.86
N ALA A 3 15.33 -0.34 -8.17
CA ALA A 3 14.23 -0.94 -7.41
C ALA A 3 14.22 -2.49 -7.43
N LEU A 4 14.58 -3.12 -8.56
CA LEU A 4 14.68 -4.58 -8.65
C LEU A 4 15.84 -5.12 -7.79
N ARG A 5 16.98 -4.42 -7.79
CA ARG A 5 18.14 -4.81 -6.95
C ARG A 5 17.83 -4.70 -5.47
N GLU A 6 17.13 -3.64 -5.08
CA GLU A 6 16.72 -3.46 -3.69
C GLU A 6 15.67 -4.49 -3.27
N TYR A 7 14.73 -4.82 -4.15
CA TYR A 7 13.76 -5.90 -3.92
C TYR A 7 14.46 -7.25 -3.68
N GLU A 8 15.42 -7.62 -4.52
CA GLU A 8 16.22 -8.84 -4.35
C GLU A 8 17.05 -8.80 -3.05
N ARG A 9 17.65 -7.66 -2.72
CA ARG A 9 18.42 -7.50 -1.47
C ARG A 9 17.55 -7.68 -0.22
N LEU A 10 16.32 -7.16 -0.24
CA LEU A 10 15.40 -7.21 0.90
C LEU A 10 14.70 -8.56 1.05
N THR A 11 14.36 -9.22 -0.06
CA THR A 11 13.50 -10.42 -0.07
C THR A 11 14.26 -11.72 -0.38
N GLY A 12 15.45 -11.64 -0.96
CA GLY A 12 16.18 -12.79 -1.52
C GLY A 12 15.60 -13.31 -2.85
N PHE A 13 14.51 -12.73 -3.35
CA PHE A 13 13.88 -13.14 -4.60
C PHE A 13 14.28 -12.23 -5.76
N ARG A 14 14.78 -12.85 -6.83
CA ARG A 14 15.15 -12.13 -8.04
C ARG A 14 13.95 -11.88 -8.95
N GLU A 15 13.32 -10.73 -8.79
CA GLU A 15 12.28 -10.24 -9.69
C GLU A 15 12.87 -9.63 -10.98
N THR A 16 12.18 -9.82 -12.10
CA THR A 16 12.55 -9.30 -13.42
C THR A 16 11.54 -8.28 -13.97
N ASN A 17 10.29 -8.38 -13.52
CA ASN A 17 9.20 -7.49 -13.88
C ASN A 17 9.14 -6.30 -12.91
N ILE A 18 9.57 -5.12 -13.36
CA ILE A 18 9.51 -3.90 -12.55
C ILE A 18 8.09 -3.58 -12.04
N ASN A 19 7.04 -3.95 -12.79
CA ASN A 19 5.66 -3.72 -12.35
C ASN A 19 5.27 -4.60 -11.16
N ALA A 20 5.91 -5.75 -10.98
CA ALA A 20 5.74 -6.59 -9.79
C ALA A 20 6.34 -5.94 -8.53
N VAL A 21 7.33 -5.04 -8.68
CA VAL A 21 7.87 -4.27 -7.55
C VAL A 21 7.11 -2.96 -7.35
N LEU A 22 6.80 -2.24 -8.43
CA LEU A 22 6.21 -0.89 -8.34
C LEU A 22 4.78 -0.86 -7.79
N HIS A 23 4.03 -1.97 -7.84
CA HIS A 23 2.69 -2.00 -7.24
C HIS A 23 2.71 -2.08 -5.70
N HIS A 24 3.87 -2.32 -5.07
CA HIS A 24 4.02 -2.33 -3.60
C HIS A 24 4.13 -0.93 -2.97
N ARG A 25 4.03 0.15 -3.75
CA ARG A 25 4.24 1.53 -3.28
C ARG A 25 3.17 1.97 -2.28
N LEU A 26 3.52 1.98 -1.00
CA LEU A 26 2.63 2.41 0.09
C LEU A 26 2.08 3.84 -0.08
N ILE A 27 2.81 4.74 -0.73
CA ILE A 27 2.35 6.12 -1.01
C ILE A 27 1.08 6.18 -1.88
N LEU A 28 0.75 5.11 -2.60
CA LEU A 28 -0.47 5.01 -3.40
C LEU A 28 -1.71 4.71 -2.54
N PHE A 29 -1.51 4.33 -1.28
CA PHE A 29 -2.56 4.00 -0.33
C PHE A 29 -2.84 5.17 0.62
N GLY A 30 -4.05 5.19 1.17
CA GLY A 30 -4.43 6.12 2.23
C GLY A 30 -3.99 5.64 3.62
N PRO A 31 -4.31 6.41 4.67
CA PRO A 31 -3.99 6.01 6.04
C PRO A 31 -4.63 4.65 6.40
N PRO A 32 -4.12 3.96 7.44
CA PRO A 32 -4.75 2.77 7.99
C PRO A 32 -6.22 3.01 8.35
N CYS A 33 -7.09 2.05 8.04
CA CYS A 33 -8.48 2.06 8.49
C CYS A 33 -8.52 2.00 10.02
N THR A 34 -9.26 2.92 10.65
CA THR A 34 -9.40 2.98 12.12
C THR A 34 -10.14 1.78 12.71
N THR A 35 -10.85 0.99 11.89
CA THR A 35 -11.56 -0.22 12.32
C THR A 35 -10.74 -1.49 12.18
N CYS A 36 -10.06 -1.72 11.04
CA CYS A 36 -9.38 -2.98 10.76
C CYS A 36 -7.86 -2.87 10.56
N GLY A 37 -7.30 -1.67 10.65
CA GLY A 37 -5.86 -1.42 10.49
C GLY A 37 -5.31 -1.55 9.07
N LYS A 38 -6.07 -2.09 8.11
CA LYS A 38 -5.62 -2.21 6.71
C LYS A 38 -5.53 -0.83 6.04
N PRO A 39 -4.51 -0.59 5.20
CA PRO A 39 -4.39 0.67 4.47
C PRO A 39 -5.58 0.89 3.54
N LEU A 40 -6.10 2.11 3.50
CA LEU A 40 -7.15 2.48 2.55
C LEU A 40 -6.61 2.40 1.11
N ARG A 41 -7.43 1.97 0.16
CA ARG A 41 -7.01 1.73 -1.24
C ARG A 41 -6.36 2.95 -1.91
N THR A 42 -6.78 4.16 -1.54
CA THR A 42 -6.21 5.43 -2.00
C THR A 42 -6.25 6.48 -0.88
N PRO A 43 -5.43 7.55 -0.96
CA PRO A 43 -5.48 8.68 -0.04
C PRO A 43 -6.82 9.43 -0.01
N GLN A 44 -7.67 9.26 -1.02
CA GLN A 44 -9.00 9.88 -1.15
C GLN A 44 -10.16 8.91 -0.86
N ALA A 45 -9.87 7.65 -0.49
CA ALA A 45 -10.90 6.66 -0.22
C ALA A 45 -11.90 7.17 0.82
N ARG A 46 -13.20 6.95 0.59
CA ARG A 46 -14.29 7.33 1.50
C ARG A 46 -14.72 6.18 2.43
N TYR A 47 -14.28 4.96 2.15
CA TYR A 47 -14.55 3.77 2.94
C TYR A 47 -13.42 2.75 2.77
N CYS A 48 -13.36 1.77 3.68
CA CYS A 48 -12.41 0.67 3.63
C CYS A 48 -12.92 -0.44 2.70
N ALA A 49 -12.20 -0.72 1.62
CA ALA A 49 -12.54 -1.82 0.70
C ALA A 49 -12.37 -3.23 1.32
N ALA A 50 -11.75 -3.34 2.49
CA ALA A 50 -11.51 -4.63 3.15
C ALA A 50 -12.57 -5.00 4.20
N CYS A 51 -13.22 -4.02 4.83
CA CYS A 51 -14.23 -4.28 5.87
C CYS A 51 -15.52 -3.46 5.75
N GLY A 52 -15.60 -2.52 4.80
CA GLY A 52 -16.80 -1.69 4.57
C GLY A 52 -16.94 -0.46 5.46
N ALA A 53 -16.10 -0.29 6.50
CA ALA A 53 -16.17 0.87 7.39
C ALA A 53 -15.96 2.20 6.62
N LEU A 54 -16.76 3.22 6.94
CA LEU A 54 -16.55 4.57 6.40
C LEU A 54 -15.22 5.14 6.90
N ARG A 55 -14.55 5.93 6.04
CA ARG A 55 -13.33 6.63 6.45
C ARG A 55 -13.69 7.71 7.45
N GLN A 56 -13.09 7.63 8.63
CA GLN A 56 -13.06 8.74 9.56
C GLN A 56 -12.09 9.80 9.04
N PRO A 57 -12.46 11.10 9.10
CA PRO A 57 -11.52 12.17 8.79
C PRO A 57 -10.29 12.03 9.69
N ALA A 58 -9.11 12.37 9.14
CA ALA A 58 -7.89 12.32 9.93
C ALA A 58 -8.07 13.24 11.16
N PRO A 59 -7.63 12.81 12.37
CA PRO A 59 -7.63 13.70 13.51
C PRO A 59 -6.83 14.95 13.16
N SER A 60 -7.43 16.12 13.39
CA SER A 60 -6.84 17.44 13.24
C SER A 60 -5.68 17.65 14.20
#